data_AF-A0A2H0T7W8-F1
#
_entry.id   AF-A0A2H0T7W8-F1
#
_cell.length_a   1.000
_cell.length_b   1.000
_cell.length_c   1.000
_cell.angle_alpha   90.00
_cell.angle_beta   90.00
_cell.angle_gamma   90.00
#
_symmetry.space_group_name_H-M   'P 1'
#
loop_
_entity.id
_entity.type
_entity.pdbx_description
1 polymer ?
#
loop_
_entity_poly.entity_id
_entity_poly.type
_entity_poly.pdbx_seq_one_letter_code
_entity_poly.pdbx_strand_id
1 'polypeptide(L)'
;MLIQYVILIIIVLIVLQTARKYKERKISLREFLFWIIFWLVVGAVVLLPQITSLLAEKLGIGRGADLVVYSSLIFVFYMIFRLFVRQEKIERDISKIIENLAKKE
;
A
#
# COMPACT_ATOMS: atom_id res chain seq x y z
N MET A 1 10.86 17.93 -14.88
CA MET A 1 11.44 16.98 -15.86
C MET A 1 12.07 15.76 -15.20
N LEU A 2 13.07 15.89 -14.32
CA LEU A 2 13.75 14.74 -13.70
C LEU A 2 12.82 13.84 -12.85
N ILE A 3 11.94 14.46 -12.07
CA ILE A 3 10.96 13.77 -11.21
C ILE A 3 10.03 12.84 -12.01
N GLN A 4 9.62 13.23 -13.22
CA GLN A 4 8.75 12.39 -14.06
C GLN A 4 9.43 11.09 -14.49
N TYR A 5 10.71 11.12 -14.86
CA TYR A 5 11.46 9.93 -15.22
C TYR A 5 11.65 8.98 -14.03
N VAL A 6 11.92 9.54 -12.84
CA VAL A 6 12.02 8.76 -11.61
C VAL A 6 10.71 8.03 -11.29
N ILE A 7 9.57 8.71 -11.40
CA ILE A 7 8.25 8.12 -11.15
C ILE A 7 7.93 7.03 -12.18
N LEU A 8 8.26 7.26 -13.45
CA LEU A 8 8.04 6.28 -14.52
C LEU A 8 8.82 4.98 -14.23
N ILE A 9 10.10 5.11 -13.85
CA ILE A 9 10.95 3.96 -13.50
C ILE A 9 10.36 3.22 -12.29
N ILE A 10 9.91 3.94 -11.26
CA ILE A 10 9.30 3.36 -10.08
C ILE A 10 8.04 2.56 -10.47
N ILE A 11 7.14 3.14 -11.26
CA ILE A 11 5.92 2.47 -11.74
C ILE A 11 6.27 1.18 -12.50
N VAL A 12 7.23 1.23 -13.42
CA VAL A 12 7.66 0.07 -14.21
C VAL A 12 8.20 -1.05 -13.30
N LEU A 13 9.07 -0.71 -12.35
CA LEU A 13 9.63 -1.68 -11.40
C LEU A 13 8.54 -2.36 -10.57
N ILE A 14 7.54 -1.58 -10.15
CA ILE A 14 6.44 -2.08 -9.33
C ILE A 14 5.50 -2.96 -10.13
N VAL A 15 5.17 -2.59 -11.36
CA VAL A 15 4.36 -3.42 -12.25
C VAL A 15 5.07 -4.75 -12.49
N LEU A 16 6.39 -4.73 -12.75
CA LEU A 16 7.20 -5.95 -12.92
C LEU A 16 7.21 -6.83 -11.66
N GLN A 17 7.41 -6.26 -10.48
CA GLN A 17 7.36 -7.02 -9.23
C GLN A 17 5.97 -7.61 -8.95
N THR A 18 4.93 -6.83 -9.19
CA THR A 18 3.54 -7.25 -8.97
C THR A 18 3.14 -8.35 -9.94
N ALA A 19 3.56 -8.27 -11.21
CA ALA A 19 3.40 -9.31 -12.22
C ALA A 19 4.16 -10.59 -11.87
N ARG A 20 5.40 -10.49 -11.36
CA ARG A 20 6.16 -11.65 -10.87
C ARG A 20 5.46 -12.35 -9.71
N LYS A 21 5.02 -11.59 -8.71
CA LYS A 21 4.29 -12.14 -7.55
C LYS A 21 2.96 -12.80 -7.94
N TYR A 22 2.26 -12.25 -8.94
CA TYR A 22 1.05 -12.86 -9.50
C TYR A 22 1.37 -14.18 -10.22
N LYS A 23 2.42 -14.21 -11.03
CA LYS A 23 2.88 -15.43 -11.73
C LYS A 23 3.28 -16.53 -10.74
N GLU A 24 3.86 -16.16 -9.61
CA GLU A 24 4.21 -17.07 -8.51
C GLU A 24 3.01 -17.52 -7.66
N ARG A 25 1.77 -17.11 -7.99
CA ARG A 25 0.52 -17.36 -7.23
C ARG A 25 0.58 -16.94 -5.75
N LYS A 26 1.52 -16.05 -5.39
CA LYS A 26 1.70 -15.53 -4.03
C LYS A 26 0.69 -14.45 -3.67
N ILE A 27 0.04 -13.86 -4.68
CA ILE A 27 -1.00 -12.84 -4.52
C ILE A 27 -2.25 -13.23 -5.30
N SER A 28 -3.40 -12.92 -4.72
CA SER A 28 -4.70 -13.07 -5.38
C SER A 28 -4.89 -12.02 -6.48
N LEU A 29 -5.77 -12.29 -7.44
CA LEU A 29 -6.14 -11.31 -8.49
C LEU A 29 -6.63 -9.98 -7.89
N ARG A 30 -7.31 -10.04 -6.74
CA ARG A 30 -7.80 -8.85 -6.02
C ARG A 30 -6.65 -8.00 -5.47
N GLU A 31 -5.62 -8.63 -4.91
CA GLU A 31 -4.42 -7.94 -4.43
C GLU A 31 -3.59 -7.35 -5.58
N PHE A 32 -3.49 -8.08 -6.71
CA PHE A 32 -2.84 -7.58 -7.93
C PHE A 32 -3.51 -6.30 -8.45
N LEU A 33 -4.84 -6.32 -8.62
CA LEU A 33 -5.61 -5.16 -9.07
C LEU A 33 -5.51 -3.99 -8.09
N PHE A 34 -5.60 -4.26 -6.78
CA PHE A 34 -5.45 -3.23 -5.75
C PHE A 34 -4.11 -2.50 -5.88
N TRP A 35 -3.01 -3.24 -6.01
CA TRP A 35 -1.68 -2.64 -6.14
C TRP A 35 -1.54 -1.84 -7.43
N ILE A 36 -2.01 -2.33 -8.58
CA ILE A 36 -1.94 -1.58 -9.84
C ILE A 36 -2.71 -0.27 -9.75
N ILE A 37 -3.94 -0.31 -9.24
CA ILE A 37 -4.78 0.89 -9.10
C ILE A 37 -4.11 1.89 -8.16
N PHE A 38 -3.59 1.42 -7.03
CA PHE A 38 -2.89 2.27 -6.06
C PHE A 38 -1.71 3.02 -6.69
N TRP A 39 -0.86 2.33 -7.45
CA TRP A 39 0.31 2.95 -8.07
C TRP A 39 -0.02 3.86 -9.24
N LEU A 40 -1.11 3.58 -9.98
CA LEU A 40 -1.64 4.51 -10.98
C LEU A 40 -2.14 5.81 -10.34
N VAL A 41 -2.85 5.72 -9.22
CA VAL A 41 -3.33 6.90 -8.48
C VAL A 41 -2.15 7.72 -7.97
N VAL A 42 -1.13 7.07 -7.38
CA VAL A 42 0.10 7.76 -6.95
C VAL A 42 0.79 8.44 -8.13
N GLY A 43 0.94 7.74 -9.27
CA GLY A 43 1.50 8.32 -10.49
C GLY A 43 0.72 9.55 -10.97
N ALA A 44 -0.60 9.46 -11.02
CA ALA A 44 -1.47 10.56 -11.44
C ALA A 44 -1.34 11.79 -10.51
N VAL A 45 -1.31 11.57 -9.19
CA VAL A 45 -1.14 12.65 -8.19
C VAL A 45 0.18 13.39 -8.37
N VAL A 46 1.26 12.69 -8.72
CA VAL A 46 2.57 13.33 -8.90
C VAL A 46 2.72 13.98 -10.28
N LEU A 47 2.08 13.43 -11.33
CA LEU A 47 2.08 14.01 -12.67
C LEU A 47 1.19 15.26 -12.79
N LEU A 48 0.13 15.36 -11.98
CA LEU A 48 -0.84 16.46 -12.03
C LEU A 48 -0.91 17.19 -10.67
N PRO A 49 0.11 17.99 -10.31
CA PRO A 49 0.14 18.71 -9.04
C PRO A 49 -1.01 19.72 -8.88
N GLN A 50 -1.63 20.13 -9.98
CA GLN A 50 -2.80 21.04 -9.99
C GLN A 50 -4.02 20.42 -9.28
N ILE A 51 -4.24 19.11 -9.42
CA ILE A 51 -5.35 18.41 -8.77
C ILE A 51 -5.13 18.36 -7.26
N THR A 52 -3.89 18.09 -6.85
CA THR A 52 -3.48 18.06 -5.45
C THR A 52 -3.57 19.43 -4.80
N SER A 53 -3.21 20.49 -5.53
CA SER A 53 -3.36 21.88 -5.07
C SER A 53 -4.83 22.28 -4.90
N LEU A 54 -5.72 21.94 -5.84
CA LEU A 54 -7.15 22.22 -5.74
C LEU A 54 -7.82 21.50 -4.55
N LEU A 55 -7.43 20.24 -4.31
CA LEU A 55 -7.91 19.49 -3.15
C LEU A 55 -7.36 20.07 -1.84
N ALA A 56 -6.10 20.46 -1.81
CA ALA A 56 -5.47 21.04 -0.63
C ALA A 56 -6.08 22.41 -0.27
N GLU A 57 -6.39 23.25 -1.25
CA GLU A 57 -7.08 24.53 -1.04
C GLU A 57 -8.47 24.34 -0.42
N LYS A 58 -9.25 23.37 -0.92
CA LYS A 58 -10.56 23.00 -0.32
C LYS A 58 -10.45 22.47 1.11
N LEU A 59 -9.32 21.82 1.44
CA LEU A 59 -9.06 21.26 2.76
C LEU A 59 -8.32 22.23 3.69
N GLY A 60 -8.04 23.47 3.25
CA GLY A 60 -7.36 24.50 4.04
C GLY A 60 -5.84 24.26 4.20
N ILE A 61 -5.24 23.40 3.38
CA ILE A 61 -3.81 23.08 3.40
C ILE A 61 -3.13 23.87 2.28
N GLY A 62 -2.23 24.79 2.65
CA GLY A 62 -1.62 25.74 1.70
C GLY A 62 -0.74 25.12 0.60
N ARG A 63 -0.41 23.83 0.67
CA ARG A 63 0.41 23.13 -0.32
C ARG A 63 -0.14 21.74 -0.62
N GLY A 64 -0.35 21.44 -1.90
CA GLY A 64 -0.81 20.12 -2.38
C GLY A 64 0.08 18.95 -1.96
N ALA A 65 1.38 19.18 -1.80
CA ALA A 65 2.34 18.18 -1.35
C ALA A 65 2.08 17.73 0.11
N ASP A 66 1.73 18.66 0.99
CA ASP A 66 1.54 18.37 2.42
C ASP A 66 0.32 17.48 2.63
N LEU A 67 -0.73 17.68 1.84
CA LEU A 67 -1.91 16.81 1.81
C LEU A 67 -1.56 15.37 1.46
N VAL A 68 -0.67 15.16 0.48
CA VAL A 68 -0.21 13.82 0.10
C VAL A 68 0.60 13.19 1.23
N VAL A 69 1.49 13.96 1.84
CA VAL A 69 2.30 13.50 2.97
C VAL A 69 1.40 13.07 4.14
N TYR A 70 0.47 13.91 4.57
CA TYR A 70 -0.44 13.56 5.68
C TYR A 70 -1.31 12.35 5.35
N SER A 71 -1.87 12.28 4.14
CA SER A 71 -2.69 11.15 3.71
C SER A 71 -1.87 9.85 3.69
N SER A 72 -0.64 9.89 3.16
CA SER A 72 0.24 8.73 3.15
C SER A 72 0.65 8.29 4.55
N LEU A 73 0.88 9.22 5.47
CA LEU A 73 1.23 8.92 6.85
C LEU A 73 0.08 8.19 7.55
N ILE A 74 -1.14 8.71 7.45
CA ILE A 74 -2.35 8.05 7.98
C ILE A 74 -2.52 6.65 7.38
N PHE A 75 -2.36 6.53 6.05
CA PHE A 75 -2.50 5.27 5.35
C PHE A 75 -1.46 4.23 5.80
N VAL A 76 -0.20 4.65 5.96
CA VAL A 76 0.90 3.79 6.43
C VAL A 76 0.66 3.35 7.87
N PHE A 77 0.27 4.27 8.76
CA PHE A 77 -0.07 3.92 10.14
C PHE A 77 -1.23 2.90 10.20
N TYR A 78 -2.27 3.10 9.40
CA TYR A 78 -3.37 2.13 9.30
C TYR A 78 -2.90 0.76 8.78
N MET A 79 -2.03 0.72 7.77
CA MET A 79 -1.43 -0.52 7.28
C MET A 79 -0.60 -1.23 8.35
N ILE A 80 0.23 -0.48 9.08
CA ILE A 80 1.05 -1.01 10.18
C ILE A 80 0.14 -1.59 11.27
N PHE A 81 -0.90 -0.85 11.69
CA PHE A 81 -1.87 -1.33 12.67
C PHE A 81 -2.54 -2.64 12.21
N ARG A 82 -3.01 -2.69 10.97
CA ARG A 82 -3.62 -3.90 10.41
C ARG A 82 -2.65 -5.07 10.36
N LEU A 83 -1.37 -4.82 10.09
CA LEU A 83 -0.33 -5.83 10.11
C LEU A 83 -0.14 -6.38 11.52
N PHE A 84 -0.06 -5.52 12.55
CA PHE A 84 0.04 -5.94 13.95
C PHE A 84 -1.13 -6.82 14.37
N VAL A 85 -2.38 -6.40 14.07
CA VAL A 85 -3.57 -7.20 14.39
C VAL A 85 -3.55 -8.57 13.70
N ARG A 86 -3.07 -8.62 12.45
CA ARG A 86 -2.93 -9.89 11.73
C ARG A 86 -1.86 -10.78 12.36
N GLN A 87 -0.73 -10.20 12.79
CA GLN A 87 0.35 -10.95 13.45
C GLN A 87 -0.13 -11.55 14.77
N GLU A 88 -0.82 -10.77 15.61
CA GLU A 88 -1.37 -11.27 16.87
C GLU A 88 -2.36 -12.42 16.65
N LYS A 89 -3.20 -12.32 15.61
CA LYS A 89 -4.10 -13.42 15.23
C LYS A 89 -3.34 -14.68 14.83
N ILE A 90 -2.29 -14.54 14.02
CA ILE A 90 -1.43 -15.66 13.60
C ILE A 90 -0.78 -16.32 14.82
N GLU A 91 -0.26 -15.52 15.75
CA GLU A 91 0.37 -16.02 16.98
C GLU A 91 -0.62 -16.81 17.84
N ARG A 92 -1.84 -16.26 18.05
CA ARG A 92 -2.91 -16.98 18.77
C ARG A 92 -3.33 -18.28 18.09
N ASP A 93 -3.42 -18.28 16.76
CA ASP A 93 -3.77 -19.48 16.00
C ASP A 93 -2.67 -20.55 16.13
N ILE A 94 -1.39 -20.15 16.10
CA ILE A 94 -0.26 -21.06 16.37
C ILE A 94 -0.33 -21.63 17.79
N SER A 95 -0.58 -20.80 18.81
CA SER A 95 -0.70 -21.27 20.20
C SER A 95 -1.81 -22.31 20.35
N LYS A 96 -2.97 -22.09 19.73
CA LYS A 96 -4.08 -23.06 19.72
C LYS A 96 -3.72 -24.36 19.02
N ILE A 97 -2.98 -24.30 17.92
CA ILE A 97 -2.52 -25.50 17.21
C ILE A 97 -1.62 -26.32 18.13
N ILE A 98 -0.67 -25.69 18.83
CA ILE A 98 0.24 -26.37 19.78
C ILE A 98 -0.54 -26.99 20.95
N GLU A 99 -1.50 -26.27 21.54
CA GLU A 99 -2.33 -26.78 22.63
C GLU A 99 -3.14 -28.01 22.20
N ASN A 100 -3.73 -27.99 21.01
CA ASN A 100 -4.50 -29.11 20.49
C ASN A 100 -3.63 -30.32 20.15
N LEU A 101 -2.40 -30.10 19.70
CA LEU A 101 -1.43 -31.18 19.47
C LEU A 101 -1.04 -31.84 20.79
N ALA A 102 -0.75 -31.05 21.83
CA ALA A 102 -0.37 -31.55 23.15
C ALA A 102 -1.48 -32.34 23.86
N LYS A 103 -2.77 -32.04 23.59
CA LYS A 103 -3.91 -32.79 24.14
C LYS A 103 -4.19 -34.11 23.42
N LYS A 104 -3.57 -34.34 22.25
CA LYS A 104 -3.82 -35.50 21.39
C LYS A 104 -2.78 -36.62 21.58
N GLU A 105 -1.65 -36.30 22.19
CA GLU A 105 -0.67 -37.26 22.76
C GLU A 105 -1.06 -37.64 24.19
#